data_AF-A0A350PJP3-F1
#
_entry.id   AF-A0A350PJP3-F1
#
_cell.length_a   1.000
_cell.length_b   1.000
_cell.length_c   1.000
_cell.angle_alpha   90.00
_cell.angle_beta   90.00
_cell.angle_gamma   90.00
#
_symmetry.space_group_name_H-M   'P 1'
#
loop_
_entity.id
_entity.type
_entity.pdbx_description
1 polymer ?
#
loop_
_entity_poly.entity_id
_entity_poly.type
_entity_poly.pdbx_seq_one_letter_code
_entity_poly.pdbx_strand_id
1 'polypeptide(L)' 'VFSSIEIKSYLTDVVSEIAETYERGDRHIEIEVLGDEVSLNVNQAVPFGILANELIVNAYKYAFDGKDDGKIE' A
#
# COMPACT_ATOMS: atom_id res chain seq x y z
N VAL A 1 -4.45 -10.61 25.33
CA VAL A 1 -4.39 -9.20 24.88
C VAL A 1 -4.80 -9.20 23.43
N PHE A 2 -5.94 -8.61 23.07
CA PHE A 2 -6.25 -8.38 21.67
C PHE A 2 -5.39 -7.19 21.23
N SER A 3 -4.40 -7.43 20.38
CA SER A 3 -3.64 -6.35 19.76
C SER A 3 -4.56 -5.62 18.78
N SER A 4 -4.68 -4.31 18.97
CA SER A 4 -5.35 -3.39 18.06
C SER A 4 -4.29 -2.76 17.16
N ILE A 5 -4.59 -2.68 15.87
CA ILE A 5 -3.74 -2.12 14.83
C ILE A 5 -4.48 -0.91 14.26
N GLU A 6 -3.82 0.24 14.25
CA GLU A 6 -4.32 1.39 13.52
C GLU A 6 -4.11 1.15 12.01
N ILE A 7 -5.21 1.10 11.26
CA ILE A 7 -5.21 0.54 9.90
C ILE A 7 -4.49 1.44 8.91
N LYS A 8 -4.56 2.77 9.08
CA LYS A 8 -3.91 3.70 8.16
C LYS A 8 -2.39 3.57 8.24
N SER A 9 -1.83 3.57 9.44
CA SER A 9 -0.41 3.35 9.70
C SER A 9 0.02 1.99 9.17
N TYR A 10 -0.74 0.93 9.46
CA TYR A 10 -0.42 -0.41 8.98
C TYR A 10 -0.39 -0.50 7.45
N LEU A 11 -1.38 0.07 6.77
CA LEU A 11 -1.39 0.09 5.31
C LEU A 11 -0.29 0.98 4.73
N THR A 12 0.03 2.10 5.37
CA THR A 12 1.16 2.95 4.97
C THR A 12 2.48 2.17 5.01
N ASP A 13 2.71 1.40 6.06
CA ASP A 13 3.90 0.56 6.20
C ASP A 13 3.95 -0.52 5.11
N VAL A 14 2.86 -1.29 4.94
CA VAL A 14 2.75 -2.35 3.93
C VAL A 14 2.99 -1.80 2.52
N VAL A 15 2.33 -0.70 2.17
CA VAL A 15 2.44 -0.07 0.86
C VAL A 15 3.85 0.45 0.61
N SER A 16 4.51 1.02 1.62
CA SER A 16 5.89 1.49 1.52
C SER A 16 6.86 0.34 1.23
N GLU A 17 6.72 -0.79 1.94
CA GLU A 17 7.54 -2.00 1.69
C GLU A 17 7.35 -2.55 0.27
N ILE A 18 6.11 -2.52 -0.24
CA ILE A 18 5.83 -2.94 -1.61
C ILE A 18 6.47 -1.95 -2.59
N ALA A 19 6.29 -0.65 -2.38
CA ALA A 19 6.81 0.39 -3.27
C ALA A 19 8.32 0.27 -3.46
N GLU A 20 9.08 0.09 -2.37
CA GLU A 20 10.54 -0.11 -2.39
C GLU A 20 10.97 -1.30 -3.26
N THR A 21 10.14 -2.34 -3.34
CA THR A 21 10.42 -3.54 -4.17
C THR A 21 10.24 -3.26 -5.67
N TYR A 22 9.36 -2.32 -6.03
CA TYR A 22 8.99 -1.98 -7.42
C TYR A 22 9.63 -0.68 -7.93
N GLU A 23 10.16 0.15 -7.03
CA GLU A 23 10.92 1.33 -7.38
C GLU A 23 12.21 0.90 -8.11
N ARG A 24 12.29 1.22 -9.41
CA ARG A 24 13.41 0.85 -10.28
C ARG A 24 13.75 2.00 -11.21
N GLY A 25 15.02 2.41 -11.18
CA GLY A 25 15.54 3.44 -12.08
C GLY A 25 14.91 4.80 -11.81
N ASP A 26 14.49 5.48 -12.87
CA ASP A 26 13.92 6.83 -12.81
C ASP A 26 12.39 6.85 -12.67
N ARG A 27 11.76 5.70 -12.39
CA ARG A 27 10.31 5.63 -12.20
C ARG A 27 9.91 6.18 -10.83
N HIS A 28 9.13 7.24 -10.81
CA HIS A 28 8.61 7.92 -9.65
C HIS A 28 7.09 7.74 -9.52
N ILE A 29 6.66 6.72 -8.76
CA ILE A 29 5.24 6.54 -8.42
C ILE A 29 5.02 6.96 -6.97
N GLU A 30 4.33 8.08 -6.77
CA GLU A 30 3.91 8.54 -5.45
C GLU A 30 2.74 7.71 -4.95
N ILE A 31 2.76 7.32 -3.67
CA ILE A 31 1.64 6.60 -3.06
C ILE A 31 1.23 7.30 -1.77
N GLU A 32 -0.06 7.62 -1.67
CA GLU A 32 -0.67 8.24 -0.51
C GLU A 32 -1.74 7.32 0.08
N VAL A 33 -1.68 7.04 1.38
CA VAL A 33 -2.71 6.26 2.07
C VAL A 33 -3.66 7.22 2.80
N LEU A 34 -4.88 7.34 2.27
CA LEU A 34 -5.94 8.15 2.84
C LEU A 34 -6.88 7.32 3.72
N GLY A 35 -7.31 7.90 4.84
CA GLY A 35 -8.24 7.23 5.75
C GLY A 35 -8.38 7.94 7.10
N ASP A 36 -9.48 7.60 7.78
CA ASP A 36 -9.77 7.98 9.15
C ASP A 36 -8.95 7.13 10.15
N GLU A 37 -8.78 7.62 11.37
CA GLU A 37 -8.13 6.87 12.46
C GLU A 37 -9.03 5.72 12.91
N VAL A 38 -8.78 4.51 12.39
CA VAL A 38 -9.57 3.31 12.68
C VAL A 38 -8.66 2.20 13.20
N SER A 39 -9.00 1.71 14.38
CA SER A 39 -8.31 0.61 15.04
C SER A 39 -9.04 -0.71 14.84
N LEU A 40 -8.36 -1.70 14.26
CA LEU A 40 -8.89 -3.03 13.99
C LEU A 40 -8.09 -4.09 14.76
N ASN A 41 -8.73 -5.23 15.07
CA ASN A 41 -7.95 -6.36 15.57
C ASN A 41 -7.13 -7.01 14.43
N VAL A 42 -6.11 -7.79 14.78
CA VAL A 42 -5.21 -8.45 13.81
C VAL A 42 -5.95 -9.25 12.75
N ASN A 43 -7.00 -10.01 13.11
CA ASN A 43 -7.74 -10.85 12.17
C ASN A 43 -8.49 -10.02 11.12
N GLN A 44 -8.84 -8.77 11.45
CA GLN A 44 -9.46 -7.83 10.52
C GLN A 44 -8.41 -7.08 9.70
N ALA A 45 -7.26 -6.72 10.28
CA ALA A 45 -6.22 -5.93 9.61
C ALA A 45 -5.47 -6.71 8.52
N VAL A 46 -5.14 -7.99 8.76
CA VAL A 46 -4.36 -8.82 7.83
C VAL A 46 -4.95 -8.89 6.41
N PRO A 47 -6.26 -9.13 6.22
CA PRO A 47 -6.88 -9.07 4.89
C PRO A 47 -6.64 -7.77 4.12
N PHE A 48 -6.60 -6.62 4.80
CA PHE A 48 -6.36 -5.33 4.14
C PHE A 48 -4.92 -5.23 3.61
N GLY A 49 -3.93 -5.75 4.33
CA GLY A 49 -2.55 -5.77 3.85
C GLY A 49 -2.39 -6.63 2.58
N ILE A 50 -3.09 -7.76 2.52
CA ILE A 50 -3.12 -8.60 1.31
C ILE A 50 -3.80 -7.86 0.14
N LEU A 51 -4.94 -7.23 0.39
CA LEU A 51 -5.64 -6.45 -0.64
C LEU A 51 -4.79 -5.29 -1.16
N ALA A 52 -4.12 -4.56 -0.27
CA ALA A 52 -3.20 -3.49 -0.65
C ALA A 52 -2.07 -4.03 -1.54
N ASN A 53 -1.46 -5.16 -1.20
CA ASN A 53 -0.45 -5.79 -2.05
C ASN A 53 -0.97 -6.05 -3.47
N GLU A 54 -2.10 -6.74 -3.62
CA GLU A 54 -2.62 -7.06 -4.95
C GLU A 54 -2.97 -5.80 -5.75
N LEU A 55 -3.54 -4.76 -5.11
CA LEU A 55 -3.89 -3.51 -5.79
C LEU A 55 -2.63 -2.75 -6.25
N ILE A 56 -1.65 -2.56 -5.37
CA ILE A 56 -0.42 -1.83 -5.68
C ILE A 56 0.40 -2.57 -6.74
N VAL A 57 0.58 -3.89 -6.60
CA VAL A 57 1.31 -4.70 -7.58
C VAL A 57 0.63 -4.64 -8.96
N ASN A 58 -0.70 -4.70 -9.01
CA ASN A 58 -1.43 -4.57 -10.27
C ASN A 58 -1.30 -3.16 -10.86
N ALA A 59 -1.29 -2.11 -10.03
CA ALA A 59 -1.05 -0.76 -10.51
C ALA A 59 0.36 -0.63 -11.15
N TYR A 60 1.40 -1.11 -10.47
CA TYR A 60 2.77 -1.11 -11.03
C TYR A 60 2.89 -1.90 -12.34
N LYS A 61 2.24 -3.07 -12.42
CA LYS A 61 2.31 -3.96 -13.58
C LYS A 61 1.51 -3.46 -14.78
N TYR A 62 0.35 -2.86 -14.56
CA TYR A 62 -0.61 -2.59 -15.63
C TYR A 62 -0.97 -1.10 -15.77
N ALA A 63 -1.18 -0.37 -14.67
CA ALA A 63 -1.59 1.04 -14.73
C ALA A 63 -0.42 1.98 -15.06
N PHE A 64 0.78 1.60 -14.63
CA PHE A 64 2.02 2.34 -14.86
C PHE A 64 2.96 1.66 -15.86
N ASP A 65 2.53 0.65 -16.62
CA ASP A 65 3.37 0.08 -17.68
C ASP A 65 3.79 1.16 -18.70
N GLY A 66 5.09 1.26 -18.98
CA GLY A 66 5.67 2.30 -19.84
C GLY A 66 5.54 3.75 -19.34
N LYS A 67 5.14 3.98 -18.07
CA LYS A 67 5.12 5.31 -17.44
C LYS A 67 6.26 5.44 -16.46
N ASP A 68 6.85 6.64 -16.43
CA ASP A 68 7.91 6.99 -15.49
C ASP A 68 7.32 7.69 -14.25
N ASP A 69 6.18 8.36 -14.35
CA ASP A 69 5.56 9.07 -13.23
C ASP A 69 4.11 8.66 -12.98
N GLY A 70 3.65 8.79 -11.72
CA GLY A 70 2.27 8.53 -11.34
C GLY A 70 1.95 8.75 -9.87
N LYS A 71 0.65 8.70 -9.54
CA LYS A 71 0.14 8.75 -8.16
C LYS A 71 -0.89 7.64 -7.93
N ILE A 72 -0.82 6.98 -6.77
CA ILE A 72 -1.85 6.10 -6.22
C ILE A 72 -2.38 6.74 -4.92
N GLU A 73 -3.70 6.80 -4.75
CA GLU A 73 -4.39 7.36 -3.57
C GLU A 73 -5.64 6.56 -3.18
#